data_AF-A0A931FV48-F1
#
_entry.id   AF-A0A931FV48-F1
#
_cell.length_a   1.000
_cell.length_b   1.000
_cell.length_c   1.000
_cell.angle_alpha   90.00
_cell.angle_beta   90.00
_cell.angle_gamma   90.00
#
_symmetry.space_group_name_H-M   'P 1'
#
loop_
_entity.id
_entity.type
_entity.pdbx_description
1 polymer ?
#
loop_
_entity_poly.entity_id
_entity_poly.type
_entity_poly.pdbx_seq_one_letter_code
_entity_poly.pdbx_strand_id
1 'polypeptide(L)'
;MNKLYPIQLWFTTIVFVAPLLIILAGLVSEEWNMGLEVLPLFIIFGLMFSLPSLLVCFAAYKILTMKISSPILIKILLNLIIVSAVLITLALISGSLAFRLSIVYSASILIASVFFSVKIKEKHGTITTLKG
;
A
#
# COMPACT_ATOMS: atom_id res chain seq x y z
N MET A 1 -13.91 -11.40 4.09
CA MET A 1 -12.52 -11.03 3.76
C MET A 1 -12.42 -10.68 2.30
N ASN A 2 -12.13 -9.42 1.97
CA ASN A 2 -11.81 -9.03 0.60
C ASN A 2 -10.38 -9.53 0.29
N LYS A 3 -10.26 -10.70 -0.32
CA LYS A 3 -8.96 -11.31 -0.63
C LYS A 3 -8.13 -10.45 -1.59
N LEU A 4 -8.77 -9.59 -2.37
CA LEU A 4 -8.14 -8.73 -3.37
C LEU A 4 -7.61 -7.43 -2.77
N TYR A 5 -7.93 -7.10 -1.51
CA TYR A 5 -7.54 -5.82 -0.90
C TYR A 5 -6.02 -5.53 -1.02
N PRO A 6 -5.10 -6.47 -0.69
CA PRO A 6 -3.67 -6.21 -0.85
C PRO A 6 -3.25 -5.88 -2.28
N ILE A 7 -3.79 -6.61 -3.27
CA ILE A 7 -3.49 -6.40 -4.70
C ILE A 7 -4.05 -5.05 -5.16
N GLN A 8 -5.29 -4.74 -4.79
CA GLN A 8 -5.95 -3.48 -5.14
C GLN A 8 -5.17 -2.28 -4.60
N LEU A 9 -4.78 -2.33 -3.33
CA LEU A 9 -3.98 -1.28 -2.69
C LEU A 9 -2.62 -1.13 -3.39
N TRP A 10 -1.89 -2.23 -3.57
CA TRP A 10 -0.57 -2.25 -4.16
C TRP A 10 -0.56 -1.74 -5.61
N PHE A 11 -1.42 -2.30 -6.46
CA PHE A 11 -1.53 -1.90 -7.85
C PHE A 11 -1.93 -0.42 -7.98
N THR A 12 -2.90 0.02 -7.18
CA THR A 12 -3.37 1.42 -7.24
C THR A 12 -2.29 2.40 -6.79
N THR A 13 -1.52 2.02 -5.77
CA THR A 13 -0.38 2.82 -5.29
C THR A 13 0.63 3.04 -6.41
N ILE A 14 1.03 1.97 -7.11
CA ILE A 14 2.16 2.01 -8.05
C ILE A 14 1.76 2.53 -9.43
N VAL A 15 0.59 2.14 -9.92
CA VAL A 15 0.18 2.39 -11.30
C VAL A 15 -0.52 3.74 -11.43
N PHE A 16 -1.22 4.19 -10.40
CA PHE A 16 -2.00 5.42 -10.47
C PHE A 16 -1.49 6.51 -9.54
N VAL A 17 -1.41 6.24 -8.23
CA VAL A 17 -1.19 7.31 -7.25
C VAL A 17 0.25 7.82 -7.27
N ALA A 18 1.25 6.93 -7.29
CA ALA A 18 2.65 7.35 -7.30
C ALA A 18 3.04 8.12 -8.57
N PRO A 19 2.69 7.67 -9.79
CA PRO A 19 2.94 8.44 -11.01
C PRO A 19 2.26 9.82 -10.98
N LEU A 20 1.01 9.88 -10.50
CA LEU A 20 0.29 11.15 -10.36
C LEU A 20 1.01 12.09 -9.39
N LEU A 21 1.45 11.60 -8.23
CA LEU A 21 2.19 12.43 -7.26
C LEU A 21 3.53 12.92 -7.80
N ILE A 22 4.25 12.09 -8.57
CA ILE A 22 5.52 12.51 -9.20
C ILE A 22 5.28 13.63 -10.20
N ILE A 23 4.26 13.50 -11.06
CA ILE A 23 3.91 14.53 -12.03
C ILE A 23 3.56 15.83 -11.30
N LEU A 24 2.70 15.76 -10.29
CA LEU A 24 2.31 16.95 -9.52
C LEU A 24 3.50 17.58 -8.79
N ALA A 25 4.42 16.80 -8.22
CA ALA A 25 5.62 17.31 -7.58
C ALA A 25 6.55 18.02 -8.58
N GLY A 26 6.72 17.46 -9.78
CA GLY A 26 7.51 18.06 -10.85
C GLY A 26 6.95 19.38 -11.38
N LEU A 27 5.62 19.56 -11.36
CA LEU A 27 4.98 20.84 -11.71
C LEU A 27 5.23 21.96 -10.68
N VAL A 28 5.55 21.58 -9.44
CA VAL A 28 5.80 22.54 -8.35
C VAL A 28 7.29 22.86 -8.21
N SER A 29 8.17 21.90 -8.49
CA SER A 29 9.62 22.08 -8.39
C SER A 29 10.35 21.28 -9.48
N GLU A 30 11.17 21.98 -10.27
CA GLU A 30 12.05 21.38 -11.27
C GLU A 30 13.01 20.35 -10.67
N GLU A 31 13.36 20.51 -9.38
CA GLU A 31 14.18 19.54 -8.68
C GLU A 31 13.51 18.16 -8.65
N TRP A 32 12.17 18.10 -8.59
CA TRP A 32 11.36 16.88 -8.53
C TRP A 32 10.87 16.40 -9.91
N ASN A 33 11.17 17.15 -10.96
CA ASN A 33 10.81 16.80 -12.32
C ASN A 33 11.70 15.64 -12.82
N MET A 34 11.10 14.45 -12.98
CA MET A 34 11.81 13.25 -13.43
C MET A 34 11.65 12.98 -14.94
N GLY A 35 10.91 13.82 -15.67
CA GLY A 35 10.55 13.57 -17.08
C GLY A 35 9.42 12.54 -17.22
N LEU A 36 8.51 12.77 -18.17
CA LEU A 36 7.38 11.86 -18.43
C LEU A 36 7.83 10.55 -19.08
N GLU A 37 8.96 10.58 -19.78
CA GLU A 37 9.61 9.44 -20.40
C GLU A 37 10.10 8.38 -19.39
N VAL A 38 10.30 8.78 -18.13
CA VAL A 38 10.74 7.87 -17.05
C VAL A 38 9.54 7.14 -16.41
N LEU A 39 8.31 7.62 -16.62
CA LEU A 39 7.10 7.06 -15.99
C LEU A 39 6.88 5.55 -16.30
N PRO A 40 7.06 5.06 -17.55
CA PRO A 40 6.90 3.64 -17.83
C PRO A 40 7.94 2.77 -17.10
N LEU A 41 9.21 3.23 -17.06
CA LEU A 41 10.27 2.56 -16.32
C LEU A 41 9.96 2.55 -14.82
N PHE A 42 9.50 3.67 -14.29
CA PHE A 42 9.07 3.78 -12.90
C PHE A 42 7.98 2.77 -12.55
N ILE A 43 6.97 2.61 -13.40
CA ILE A 43 5.89 1.64 -13.16
C ILE A 43 6.42 0.21 -13.19
N ILE A 44 7.23 -0.15 -14.19
CA ILE A 44 7.77 -1.52 -14.34
C ILE A 44 8.66 -1.87 -13.15
N PHE A 45 9.66 -1.04 -12.86
CA PHE A 45 10.57 -1.26 -11.73
C PHE A 45 9.87 -1.11 -10.38
N GLY A 46 8.90 -0.20 -10.29
CA GLY A 46 8.06 -0.02 -9.11
C GLY A 46 7.28 -1.29 -8.79
N LEU A 47 6.65 -1.92 -9.78
CA LEU A 47 5.98 -3.21 -9.61
C LEU A 47 6.99 -4.30 -9.21
N MET A 48 8.12 -4.41 -9.90
CA MET A 48 9.12 -5.46 -9.59
C MET A 48 9.71 -5.33 -8.19
N PHE A 49 10.18 -4.14 -7.80
CA PHE A 49 10.87 -3.92 -6.53
C PHE A 49 9.93 -3.86 -5.32
N SER A 50 8.62 -3.68 -5.53
CA SER A 50 7.62 -3.71 -4.46
C SER A 50 6.96 -5.07 -4.26
N LEU A 51 7.34 -6.10 -5.03
CA LEU A 51 6.85 -7.47 -4.78
C LEU A 51 7.12 -7.95 -3.34
N PRO A 52 8.30 -7.68 -2.72
CA PRO A 52 8.52 -8.02 -1.31
C PRO A 52 7.53 -7.34 -0.37
N SER A 53 7.21 -6.05 -0.59
CA SER A 53 6.25 -5.33 0.26
C SER A 53 4.81 -5.81 0.04
N LEU A 54 4.46 -6.25 -1.17
CA LEU A 54 3.19 -6.92 -1.43
C LEU A 54 3.06 -8.24 -0.65
N LEU A 55 4.12 -9.06 -0.61
CA LEU A 55 4.12 -10.30 0.17
C LEU A 55 3.94 -10.02 1.66
N VAL A 56 4.65 -9.03 2.20
CA VAL A 56 4.48 -8.57 3.58
C VAL A 56 3.05 -8.07 3.83
N CYS A 57 2.49 -7.29 2.90
CA CYS A 57 1.11 -6.80 2.97
C CYS A 57 0.11 -7.97 3.02
N PHE A 58 0.29 -9.01 2.20
CA PHE A 58 -0.57 -10.18 2.19
C PHE A 58 -0.53 -10.94 3.52
N ALA A 59 0.68 -11.20 4.03
CA ALA A 59 0.88 -11.90 5.29
C ALA A 59 0.27 -11.10 6.46
N ALA A 60 0.57 -9.80 6.54
CA ALA A 60 0.04 -8.90 7.54
C ALA A 60 -1.49 -8.82 7.47
N TYR A 61 -2.06 -8.64 6.27
CA TYR A 61 -3.51 -8.56 6.10
C TYR A 61 -4.23 -9.83 6.59
N LYS A 62 -3.71 -11.01 6.25
CA LYS A 62 -4.26 -12.29 6.71
C LYS A 62 -4.21 -12.42 8.23
N ILE A 63 -3.08 -12.07 8.86
CA ILE A 63 -2.92 -12.15 10.32
C ILE A 63 -3.82 -11.14 11.03
N LEU A 64 -3.83 -9.88 10.59
CA LEU A 64 -4.59 -8.81 11.20
C LEU A 64 -6.09 -9.05 11.10
N THR A 65 -6.59 -9.52 9.94
CA THR A 65 -8.02 -9.84 9.76
C THR A 65 -8.49 -11.06 10.55
N MET A 66 -7.58 -11.92 11.02
CA MET A 66 -7.90 -13.03 11.92
C MET A 66 -7.95 -12.62 13.39
N LYS A 67 -7.17 -11.61 13.79
CA LYS A 67 -7.01 -11.19 15.20
C LYS A 67 -7.80 -9.95 15.59
N ILE A 68 -8.10 -9.08 14.63
CA ILE A 68 -8.67 -7.75 14.87
C ILE A 68 -10.03 -7.66 14.19
N SER A 69 -11.04 -7.19 14.93
CA SER A 69 -12.41 -7.00 14.42
C SER A 69 -12.68 -5.59 13.90
N SER A 70 -11.78 -4.63 14.10
CA SER A 70 -11.93 -3.25 13.62
C SER A 70 -11.28 -3.04 12.24
N PRO A 71 -12.04 -2.77 11.17
CA PRO A 71 -11.50 -2.54 9.83
C PRO A 71 -10.55 -1.34 9.76
N ILE A 72 -10.85 -0.29 10.51
CA ILE A 72 -10.07 0.95 10.56
C ILE A 72 -8.71 0.66 11.18
N LEU A 73 -8.68 -0.07 12.30
CA LEU A 73 -7.43 -0.41 12.97
C LEU A 73 -6.54 -1.31 12.09
N ILE A 74 -7.12 -2.29 11.40
CA ILE A 74 -6.38 -3.12 10.43
C ILE A 74 -5.74 -2.24 9.36
N LYS A 75 -6.50 -1.29 8.80
CA LYS A 75 -6.01 -0.39 7.75
C LYS A 75 -4.85 0.47 8.22
N ILE A 76 -4.94 1.05 9.41
CA ILE A 76 -3.86 1.86 10.01
C ILE A 76 -2.59 1.00 10.20
N LEU A 77 -2.72 -0.17 10.82
CA LEU A 77 -1.59 -1.06 11.05
C LEU A 77 -0.96 -1.55 9.75
N LEU A 78 -1.80 -1.87 8.75
CA LEU A 78 -1.32 -2.30 7.45
C LEU A 78 -0.55 -1.18 6.74
N ASN A 79 -1.06 0.05 6.76
CA ASN A 79 -0.37 1.20 6.18
C ASN A 79 1.00 1.41 6.86
N LEU A 80 1.07 1.34 8.19
CA LEU A 80 2.35 1.44 8.91
C LEU A 80 3.34 0.36 8.46
N ILE A 81 2.91 -0.91 8.40
CA ILE A 81 3.75 -2.03 7.98
C ILE A 81 4.28 -1.83 6.55
N ILE A 82 3.41 -1.47 5.61
CA ILE A 82 3.80 -1.31 4.20
C ILE A 82 4.73 -0.10 4.03
N VAL A 83 4.44 1.02 4.69
CA VAL A 83 5.32 2.20 4.67
C VAL A 83 6.69 1.84 5.22
N SER A 84 6.78 1.16 6.37
CA SER A 84 8.06 0.70 6.90
C SER A 84 8.80 -0.24 5.94
N ALA A 85 8.09 -1.17 5.30
CA ALA A 85 8.69 -2.07 4.31
C ALA A 85 9.28 -1.28 3.13
N VAL A 86 8.55 -0.28 2.60
CA VAL A 86 9.04 0.59 1.52
C VAL A 86 10.27 1.39 1.95
N LEU A 87 10.25 1.98 3.15
CA LEU A 87 11.40 2.72 3.68
C LEU A 87 12.65 1.84 3.77
N ILE A 88 12.49 0.61 4.27
CA ILE A 88 13.58 -0.37 4.34
C ILE A 88 14.08 -0.74 2.94
N THR A 89 13.17 -1.06 2.00
CA THR A 89 13.54 -1.41 0.62
C THR A 89 14.33 -0.30 -0.05
N LEU A 90 13.89 0.95 0.07
CA LEU A 90 14.57 2.09 -0.56
C LEU A 90 15.87 2.47 0.17
N ALA A 91 15.95 2.29 1.49
CA ALA A 91 17.20 2.43 2.22
C ALA A 91 18.26 1.41 1.77
N LEU A 92 17.85 0.18 1.43
CA LEU A 92 18.74 -0.86 0.93
C LEU A 92 19.22 -0.59 -0.51
N ILE A 93 18.34 -0.07 -1.38
CA ILE A 93 18.70 0.29 -2.76
C ILE A 93 19.69 1.47 -2.78
N SER A 94 19.57 2.40 -1.81
CA SER A 94 20.39 3.60 -1.69
C SER A 94 20.30 4.52 -2.94
N GLY A 95 20.98 5.66 -2.90
CA GLY A 95 21.04 6.62 -4.02
C GLY A 95 20.19 7.88 -3.82
N SER A 96 20.49 8.91 -4.62
CA SER A 96 19.89 10.24 -4.50
C SER A 96 18.38 10.25 -4.72
N LEU A 97 17.87 9.36 -5.57
CA LEU A 97 16.44 9.26 -5.87
C LEU A 97 15.66 8.52 -4.78
N ALA A 98 16.30 7.63 -4.01
CA ALA A 98 15.65 6.75 -3.06
C ALA A 98 14.88 7.52 -1.98
N PHE A 99 15.42 8.65 -1.53
CA PHE A 99 14.74 9.53 -0.56
C PHE A 99 13.45 10.15 -1.13
N ARG A 100 13.48 10.67 -2.36
CA ARG A 100 12.29 11.26 -3.00
C ARG A 100 11.23 10.21 -3.28
N LEU A 101 11.66 9.05 -3.77
CA LEU A 101 10.78 7.91 -3.99
C LEU A 101 10.14 7.44 -2.68
N SER A 102 10.87 7.44 -1.56
CA SER A 102 10.33 6.97 -0.29
C SER A 102 9.20 7.85 0.21
N ILE A 103 9.33 9.17 0.03
CA ILE A 103 8.27 10.15 0.31
C ILE A 103 7.06 9.90 -0.58
N VAL A 104 7.27 9.84 -1.90
CA VAL A 104 6.20 9.65 -2.89
C VAL A 104 5.45 8.34 -2.64
N TYR A 105 6.15 7.23 -2.48
CA TYR A 105 5.52 5.93 -2.25
C TYR A 105 4.75 5.91 -0.93
N SER A 106 5.31 6.48 0.14
CA SER A 106 4.64 6.52 1.44
C SER A 106 3.34 7.33 1.38
N ALA A 107 3.38 8.51 0.78
CA ALA A 107 2.18 9.32 0.54
C ALA A 107 1.17 8.58 -0.35
N SER A 108 1.65 7.90 -1.38
CA SER A 108 0.81 7.15 -2.30
C SER A 108 0.06 6.01 -1.62
N ILE A 109 0.70 5.27 -0.71
CA ILE A 109 0.05 4.20 0.05
C ILE A 109 -1.10 4.76 0.89
N LEU A 110 -0.87 5.88 1.58
CA LEU A 110 -1.89 6.50 2.41
C LEU A 110 -3.10 6.93 1.59
N ILE A 111 -2.85 7.64 0.47
CA ILE A 111 -3.90 8.11 -0.46
C ILE A 111 -4.62 6.92 -1.09
N ALA A 112 -3.90 5.95 -1.66
CA ALA A 112 -4.47 4.76 -2.27
C ALA A 112 -5.33 3.97 -1.26
N SER A 113 -4.91 3.90 0.00
CA SER A 113 -5.66 3.20 1.03
C SER A 113 -7.04 3.79 1.21
N VAL A 114 -7.24 5.11 1.09
CA VAL A 114 -8.56 5.77 1.28
C VAL A 114 -9.63 5.16 0.38
N PHE A 115 -9.30 4.79 -0.85
CA PHE A 115 -10.23 4.23 -1.83
C PHE A 115 -10.70 2.80 -1.54
N PHE A 116 -10.02 2.08 -0.63
CA PHE A 116 -10.35 0.68 -0.33
C PHE A 116 -10.77 0.48 1.12
N SER A 117 -11.82 -0.33 1.30
CA SER A 117 -12.32 -0.73 2.61
C SER A 117 -11.94 -2.16 2.94
N VAL A 118 -11.51 -2.39 4.18
CA VAL A 118 -11.23 -3.72 4.72
C VAL A 118 -12.55 -4.40 5.09
N LYS A 119 -12.89 -5.52 4.44
CA LYS A 119 -14.09 -6.32 4.78
C LYS A 119 -13.73 -7.48 5.69
N ILE A 120 -14.13 -7.42 6.95
CA ILE A 120 -13.95 -8.52 7.91
C ILE A 120 -15.11 -9.51 7.75
N LYS A 121 -14.86 -10.82 7.91
CA LYS A 121 -15.94 -11.80 7.95
C LYS A 121 -16.47 -11.75 9.38
N GLU A 122 -17.72 -11.33 9.58
CA GLU A 122 -18.34 -11.51 10.90
C GLU A 122 -18.30 -12.99 11.24
N LYS A 123 -17.71 -13.31 12.39
CA LYS A 123 -17.73 -14.68 12.91
C LYS A 123 -19.17 -14.88 13.39
N HIS A 124 -20.02 -15.45 12.54
CA HIS A 124 -21.39 -15.79 12.90
C HIS A 124 -21.32 -16.77 14.08
N GLY A 125 -21.46 -16.22 15.27
CA GLY A 125 -21.38 -16.92 16.54
C GLY A 125 -22.73 -16.80 17.22
N THR A 126 -23.67 -17.65 16.82
CA THR A 126 -24.63 -18.23 17.77
C THR A 126 -25.03 -19.62 17.26
N ILE A 127 -24.60 -20.64 17.99
CA ILE A 127 -25.06 -22.03 17.86
C ILE A 127 -26.23 -22.21 18.86
N THR A 128 -27.21 -23.03 18.47
CA THR A 128 -28.23 -23.74 19.28
C THR A 128 -29.34 -22.98 20.02
N THR A 129 -30.56 -23.20 19.52
CA THR A 129 -31.79 -23.60 20.24
C THR A 129 -31.86 -23.37 21.75
N LEU A 130 -32.82 -22.55 22.17
CA LEU A 130 -33.68 -22.89 23.31
C LEU A 130 -35.14 -22.75 22.88
N LYS A 131 -35.80 -23.91 22.75
CA LYS A 131 -37.25 -24.02 22.92
C LYS A 131 -37.57 -23.56 24.35
N GLY A 132 -38.58 -22.71 24.48
CA GLY A 132 -39.35 -22.44 25.68
C GLY A 132 -40.77 -22.22 25.24
#